data_AF-A0A6I7WRX2-F1
#
_entry.id   AF-A0A6I7WRX2-F1
#
_cell.length_a   1.000
_cell.length_b   1.000
_cell.length_c   1.000
_cell.angle_alpha   90.00
_cell.angle_beta   90.00
_cell.angle_gamma   90.00
#
_symmetry.space_group_name_H-M   'P 1'
#
loop_
_entity.id
_entity.type
_entity.pdbx_description
1 polymer ?
#
loop_
_entity_poly.entity_id
_entity_poly.type
_entity_poly.pdbx_seq_one_letter_code
_entity_poly.pdbx_strand_id
1 'polypeptide(L)'
;QYFGNLTQSEDNVKNLIFNEATKITQNGSFNDLEKKIVLSISIRLKAEEFLISKINNPDWVANINSNQTAKLIKKYKVYFESIDTESDNIKLIEQVNLMTPENIHINSFMFEPLLDMSGEHLSRLHKKIDSLEVT
;
A
#
# COMPACT_ATOMS: atom_id res chain seq x y z
N GLN A 1 6.09 -25.88 13.01
CA GLN A 1 4.77 -26.31 12.51
C GLN A 1 3.98 -25.07 12.08
N TYR A 2 4.43 -24.34 11.05
CA TYR A 2 3.93 -22.96 10.77
C TYR A 2 3.27 -22.76 9.40
N PHE A 3 3.10 -23.82 8.61
CA PHE A 3 2.40 -23.71 7.32
C PHE A 3 1.42 -24.87 7.18
N GLY A 4 0.29 -24.76 7.87
CA GLY A 4 -0.86 -25.65 7.65
C GLY A 4 -1.56 -25.25 6.35
N ASN A 5 -1.51 -26.14 5.36
CA ASN A 5 -2.35 -26.23 4.16
C ASN A 5 -2.99 -24.92 3.66
N LEU A 6 -2.21 -24.13 2.92
CA LEU A 6 -2.75 -23.07 2.08
C LEU A 6 -3.13 -23.67 0.72
N THR A 7 -4.41 -23.95 0.50
CA THR A 7 -4.95 -24.09 -0.85
C THR A 7 -4.87 -22.71 -1.51
N GLN A 8 -4.03 -22.60 -2.53
CA GLN A 8 -3.55 -21.33 -3.07
C GLN A 8 -4.55 -20.73 -4.06
N SER A 9 -5.40 -19.81 -3.57
CA SER A 9 -6.03 -18.77 -4.40
C SER A 9 -5.31 -17.43 -4.15
N GLU A 10 -5.28 -16.54 -5.14
CA GLU A 10 -4.65 -15.21 -5.02
C GLU A 10 -5.28 -14.38 -3.89
N ASP A 11 -6.60 -14.53 -3.69
CA ASP A 11 -7.33 -13.93 -2.58
C ASP A 11 -6.77 -14.36 -1.21
N ASN A 12 -6.23 -15.57 -1.09
CA ASN A 12 -5.72 -16.08 0.18
C ASN A 12 -4.44 -15.36 0.61
N VAL A 13 -3.53 -15.05 -0.32
CA VAL A 13 -2.28 -14.35 -0.01
C VAL A 13 -2.55 -12.88 0.32
N LYS A 14 -3.40 -12.21 -0.47
CA LYS A 14 -3.80 -10.82 -0.20
C LYS A 14 -4.48 -10.70 1.16
N ASN A 15 -5.44 -11.59 1.45
CA ASN A 15 -6.14 -11.59 2.73
C ASN A 15 -5.19 -11.90 3.89
N LEU A 16 -4.20 -12.78 3.72
CA LEU A 16 -3.17 -13.04 4.73
C LEU A 16 -2.37 -11.77 5.03
N ILE A 17 -1.91 -11.04 4.01
CA ILE A 17 -1.16 -9.79 4.19
C ILE A 17 -2.01 -8.76 4.95
N PHE A 18 -3.28 -8.60 4.58
CA PHE A 18 -4.19 -7.67 5.25
C PHE A 18 -4.43 -8.06 6.72
N ASN A 19 -4.67 -9.35 6.98
CA ASN A 19 -4.87 -9.84 8.34
C ASN A 19 -3.64 -9.62 9.22
N GLU A 20 -2.44 -9.92 8.71
CA GLU A 20 -1.20 -9.69 9.45
C GLU A 20 -0.91 -8.19 9.65
N ALA A 21 -1.15 -7.36 8.64
CA ALA A 21 -1.04 -5.91 8.77
C ALA A 21 -1.96 -5.35 9.87
N THR A 22 -3.22 -5.79 9.92
CA THR A 22 -4.17 -5.41 10.97
C THR A 22 -3.70 -5.86 12.36
N LYS A 23 -3.17 -7.07 12.50
CA LYS A 23 -2.59 -7.52 13.79
C LYS A 23 -1.41 -6.64 14.21
N ILE A 24 -0.52 -6.28 13.27
CA ILE A 24 0.63 -5.44 13.55
C ILE A 24 0.19 -4.06 14.06
N THR A 25 -0.83 -3.44 13.44
CA THR A 25 -1.28 -2.09 13.84
C THR A 25 -2.03 -2.05 15.18
N GLN A 26 -2.49 -3.19 15.68
CA GLN A 26 -3.18 -3.34 16.97
C GLN A 26 -2.22 -3.57 18.15
N ASN A 27 -1.05 -4.18 17.90
CA ASN A 27 -0.11 -4.61 18.95
C ASN A 27 0.83 -3.50 19.49
N GLY A 28 0.52 -2.23 19.25
CA GLY A 28 1.29 -1.09 19.77
C GLY A 28 2.51 -0.71 18.91
N SER A 29 3.53 -0.12 19.53
CA SER A 29 4.75 0.33 18.85
C SER A 29 5.63 -0.87 18.47
N PHE A 30 6.21 -0.82 17.27
CA PHE A 30 7.15 -1.81 16.76
C PHE A 30 8.19 -1.09 15.90
N ASN A 31 9.35 -1.73 15.73
CA ASN A 31 10.36 -1.28 14.78
C ASN A 31 10.99 -2.43 13.97
N ASP A 32 10.47 -3.65 14.12
CA ASP A 32 10.95 -4.83 13.40
C ASP A 32 10.77 -4.63 11.89
N LEU A 33 11.83 -4.91 11.12
CA LEU A 33 11.84 -4.68 9.67
C LEU A 33 10.77 -5.53 8.96
N GLU A 34 10.57 -6.76 9.41
CA GLU A 34 9.58 -7.70 8.87
C GLU A 34 8.16 -7.11 8.97
N LYS A 35 7.83 -6.51 10.12
CA LYS A 35 6.53 -5.85 10.33
C LYS A 35 6.37 -4.62 9.44
N LYS A 36 7.44 -3.83 9.28
CA LYS A 36 7.45 -2.68 8.37
C LYS A 36 7.26 -3.10 6.91
N ILE A 37 7.86 -4.22 6.49
CA ILE A 37 7.68 -4.79 5.15
C ILE A 37 6.22 -5.22 4.94
N VAL A 38 5.64 -5.98 5.88
CA VAL A 38 4.24 -6.42 5.80
C VAL A 38 3.29 -5.21 5.66
N LEU A 39 3.49 -4.16 6.46
CA LEU A 39 2.72 -2.93 6.34
C LEU A 39 2.95 -2.21 5.01
N SER A 40 4.19 -2.11 4.55
CA SER A 40 4.53 -1.46 3.28
C SER A 40 3.81 -2.13 2.10
N ILE A 41 3.73 -3.46 2.11
CA ILE A 41 3.01 -4.23 1.09
C ILE A 41 1.50 -4.01 1.23
N SER A 42 0.95 -4.13 2.44
CA SER A 42 -0.48 -3.91 2.67
C SER A 42 -0.94 -2.51 2.30
N ILE A 43 -0.14 -1.48 2.57
CA ILE A 43 -0.43 -0.08 2.23
C ILE A 43 -0.52 0.08 0.71
N ARG A 44 0.45 -0.46 -0.04
CA ARG A 44 0.45 -0.39 -1.50
C ARG A 44 -0.75 -1.10 -2.10
N LEU A 45 -1.05 -2.32 -1.66
CA LEU A 45 -2.21 -3.08 -2.12
C LEU A 45 -3.53 -2.33 -1.89
N LYS A 46 -3.72 -1.74 -0.70
CA LYS A 46 -4.93 -0.95 -0.40
C LYS A 46 -5.01 0.34 -1.22
N ALA A 47 -3.88 1.02 -1.43
CA ALA A 47 -3.84 2.18 -2.30
C ALA A 47 -4.21 1.80 -3.74
N GLU A 48 -3.73 0.66 -4.25
CA GLU A 48 -4.10 0.18 -5.58
C GLU A 48 -5.57 -0.19 -5.68
N GLU A 49 -6.15 -0.88 -4.69
CA GLU A 49 -7.60 -1.18 -4.66
C GLU A 49 -8.43 0.10 -4.78
N PHE A 50 -8.10 1.12 -3.98
CA PHE A 50 -8.75 2.44 -4.04
C PHE A 50 -8.56 3.12 -5.41
N LEU A 51 -7.34 3.15 -5.94
CA LEU A 51 -7.05 3.81 -7.21
C LEU A 51 -7.74 3.12 -8.38
N ILE A 52 -7.76 1.79 -8.41
CA ILE A 52 -8.43 1.00 -9.45
C ILE A 52 -9.93 1.26 -9.41
N SER A 53 -10.54 1.25 -8.22
CA SER A 53 -11.98 1.50 -8.07
C SER A 53 -12.36 2.91 -8.54
N LYS A 54 -11.56 3.92 -8.19
CA LYS A 54 -11.76 5.31 -8.61
C LYS A 54 -11.55 5.53 -10.11
N ILE A 55 -10.53 4.89 -10.70
CA ILE A 55 -10.25 5.00 -12.14
C ILE A 55 -11.33 4.29 -12.97
N ASN A 56 -11.90 3.20 -12.45
CA ASN A 56 -12.99 2.43 -13.04
C ASN A 56 -12.78 2.11 -14.54
N ASN A 57 -11.58 1.69 -14.89
CA ASN A 57 -11.21 1.34 -16.26
C ASN A 57 -10.39 0.03 -16.28
N PRO A 58 -11.05 -1.14 -16.24
CA PRO A 58 -10.37 -2.42 -16.12
C PRO A 58 -9.47 -2.73 -17.31
N ASP A 59 -9.85 -2.36 -18.53
CA ASP A 59 -9.04 -2.57 -19.73
C ASP A 59 -7.72 -1.81 -19.65
N TRP A 60 -7.74 -0.56 -19.18
CA TRP A 60 -6.52 0.22 -19.01
C TRP A 60 -5.63 -0.35 -17.91
N VAL A 61 -6.21 -0.79 -16.78
CA VAL A 61 -5.48 -1.40 -15.66
C VAL A 61 -4.82 -2.72 -16.11
N ALA A 62 -5.53 -3.55 -16.86
CA ALA A 62 -5.01 -4.82 -17.37
C ALA A 62 -3.82 -4.67 -18.33
N ASN A 63 -3.65 -3.50 -18.94
CA ASN A 63 -2.52 -3.20 -19.84
C ASN A 63 -1.27 -2.66 -19.11
N ILE A 64 -1.29 -2.59 -17.77
CA ILE A 64 -0.14 -2.13 -16.98
C ILE A 64 0.85 -3.27 -16.75
N ASN A 65 1.96 -3.26 -17.49
CA ASN A 65 2.98 -4.33 -17.42
C ASN A 65 4.15 -4.07 -16.45
N SER A 66 4.20 -2.89 -15.80
CA SER A 66 5.28 -2.49 -14.88
C SER A 66 4.94 -1.17 -14.16
N ASN A 67 5.55 -0.93 -12.99
CA ASN A 67 5.38 0.30 -12.20
C ASN A 67 3.91 0.62 -11.94
N GLN A 68 3.15 -0.39 -11.48
CA GLN A 68 1.68 -0.35 -11.46
C GLN A 68 1.18 0.76 -10.55
N THR A 69 1.64 0.78 -9.30
CA THR A 69 1.26 1.80 -8.33
C THR A 69 1.53 3.20 -8.88
N ALA A 70 2.74 3.47 -9.39
CA ALA A 70 3.10 4.79 -9.91
C ALA A 70 2.22 5.22 -11.11
N LYS A 71 1.88 4.29 -12.02
CA LYS A 71 0.98 4.56 -13.15
C LYS A 71 -0.45 4.83 -12.70
N LEU A 72 -0.96 4.06 -11.74
CA LEU A 72 -2.28 4.27 -11.14
C LEU A 72 -2.37 5.65 -10.49
N ILE A 73 -1.37 6.04 -9.68
CA ILE A 73 -1.30 7.36 -9.04
C ILE A 73 -1.31 8.48 -10.08
N LYS A 74 -0.48 8.37 -11.12
CA LYS A 74 -0.43 9.37 -12.19
C LYS A 74 -1.77 9.51 -12.90
N LYS A 75 -2.43 8.39 -13.22
CA LYS A 75 -3.72 8.38 -13.90
C LYS A 75 -4.82 8.99 -13.03
N TYR A 76 -4.83 8.64 -11.75
CA TYR A 76 -5.74 9.21 -10.76
C TYR A 76 -5.58 10.73 -10.64
N LYS A 77 -4.35 11.24 -10.49
CA LYS A 77 -4.11 12.68 -10.43
C LYS A 77 -4.66 13.41 -11.66
N VAL A 78 -4.39 12.90 -12.87
CA VAL A 78 -4.91 13.51 -14.11
C VAL A 78 -6.44 13.59 -14.13
N TYR A 79 -7.14 12.66 -13.50
CA TYR A 79 -8.60 12.63 -13.47
C TYR A 79 -9.21 13.47 -12.34
N PHE A 80 -8.52 13.59 -11.21
CA PHE A 80 -9.11 14.10 -9.97
C PHE A 80 -8.40 15.33 -9.40
N GLU A 81 -7.29 15.81 -9.97
CA GLU A 81 -6.53 16.95 -9.43
C GLU A 81 -7.30 18.27 -9.40
N SER A 82 -8.28 18.44 -10.30
CA SER A 82 -9.15 19.63 -10.34
C SER A 82 -10.37 19.52 -9.42
N ILE A 83 -10.53 18.43 -8.67
CA ILE A 83 -11.67 18.17 -7.79
C ILE A 83 -11.22 18.40 -6.35
N ASP A 84 -11.68 19.49 -5.73
CA ASP A 84 -11.26 19.89 -4.38
C ASP A 84 -11.50 18.80 -3.32
N THR A 85 -12.59 18.04 -3.44
CA THR A 85 -12.91 16.94 -2.51
C THR A 85 -11.91 15.78 -2.57
N GLU A 86 -11.11 15.69 -3.63
CA GLU A 86 -10.12 14.62 -3.81
C GLU A 86 -8.69 15.06 -3.42
N SER A 87 -8.47 16.34 -3.10
CA SER A 87 -7.15 16.88 -2.72
C SER A 87 -6.50 16.09 -1.57
N ASP A 88 -7.26 15.75 -0.53
CA ASP A 88 -6.69 15.05 0.62
C ASP A 88 -6.38 13.58 0.32
N ASN A 89 -7.16 12.94 -0.54
CA ASN A 89 -6.86 11.60 -1.05
C ASN A 89 -5.59 11.62 -1.92
N ILE A 90 -5.41 12.63 -2.77
CA ILE A 90 -4.19 12.80 -3.57
C ILE A 90 -2.96 12.95 -2.65
N LYS A 91 -3.02 13.81 -1.63
CA LYS A 91 -1.92 13.98 -0.67
C LYS A 91 -1.60 12.69 0.07
N LEU A 92 -2.62 11.93 0.48
CA LEU A 92 -2.43 10.64 1.15
C LEU A 92 -1.74 9.62 0.23
N ILE A 93 -2.15 9.55 -1.03
CA ILE A 93 -1.57 8.65 -2.02
C ILE A 93 -0.12 9.05 -2.36
N GLU A 94 0.20 10.35 -2.39
CA GLU A 94 1.58 10.81 -2.53
C GLU A 94 2.44 10.42 -1.32
N GLN A 95 1.89 10.49 -0.11
CA GLN A 95 2.57 9.98 1.09
C GLN A 95 2.86 8.48 0.97
N VAL A 96 1.91 7.70 0.45
CA VAL A 96 2.15 6.27 0.18
C VAL A 96 3.35 6.07 -0.75
N ASN A 97 3.38 6.77 -1.89
CA ASN A 97 4.48 6.63 -2.85
C ASN A 97 5.85 7.03 -2.25
N LEU A 98 5.89 8.05 -1.40
CA LEU A 98 7.10 8.51 -0.73
C LEU A 98 7.57 7.53 0.37
N MET A 99 6.62 7.01 1.15
CA MET A 99 6.91 6.23 2.36
C MET A 99 7.08 4.74 2.08
N THR A 100 6.54 4.24 0.97
CA THR A 100 6.61 2.84 0.56
C THR A 100 7.10 2.71 -0.89
N PRO A 101 8.38 3.05 -1.18
CA PRO A 101 8.90 3.05 -2.54
C PRO A 101 8.81 1.66 -3.19
N GLU A 102 8.52 1.64 -4.50
CA GLU A 102 8.29 0.43 -5.27
C GLU A 102 9.54 -0.47 -5.31
N ASN A 103 10.68 0.13 -5.65
CA ASN A 103 11.98 -0.53 -5.66
C ASN A 103 12.61 -0.49 -4.27
N ILE A 104 12.56 -1.62 -3.57
CA ILE A 104 13.39 -1.87 -2.40
C ILE A 104 14.70 -2.45 -2.93
N HIS A 105 15.71 -1.62 -3.11
CA HIS A 105 17.04 -2.14 -3.42
C HIS A 105 17.58 -2.85 -2.16
N ILE A 106 17.81 -4.15 -2.26
CA ILE A 106 18.27 -5.02 -1.17
C ILE A 106 19.77 -4.85 -0.91
N ASN A 107 20.24 -3.60 -0.88
CA ASN A 107 21.56 -3.22 -0.39
C ASN A 107 21.35 -2.34 0.83
N SER A 108 22.09 -2.60 1.92
CA SER A 108 21.89 -2.01 3.26
C SER A 108 22.00 -0.47 3.33
N PHE A 109 22.33 0.20 2.21
CA PHE A 109 22.39 1.66 2.09
C PHE A 109 21.07 2.29 1.59
N MET A 110 20.15 1.51 1.00
CA MET A 110 18.95 2.04 0.35
C MET A 110 17.64 1.83 1.12
N PHE A 111 17.73 1.21 2.30
CA PHE A 111 16.60 1.08 3.20
C PHE A 111 16.38 2.32 4.06
N GLU A 112 17.23 3.36 4.01
CA GLU A 112 17.11 4.57 4.85
C GLU A 112 15.66 5.06 5.00
N PRO A 113 14.87 5.26 3.93
CA PRO A 113 13.49 5.75 4.11
C PRO A 113 12.57 4.83 4.92
N LEU A 114 12.73 3.49 4.82
CA LEU A 114 11.89 2.51 5.54
C LEU A 114 12.48 2.16 6.92
N LEU A 115 13.81 2.14 7.05
CA LEU A 115 14.52 1.93 8.32
C LEU A 115 14.34 3.13 9.25
N ASP A 116 14.46 4.36 8.71
CA ASP A 116 14.31 5.62 9.45
C ASP A 116 12.85 5.90 9.82
N MET A 117 11.90 5.28 9.11
CA MET A 117 10.49 5.39 9.44
C MET A 117 10.16 4.59 10.69
N SER A 118 9.60 5.24 11.72
CA SER A 118 9.08 4.50 12.86
C SER A 118 7.90 3.62 12.46
N GLY A 119 7.75 2.46 13.10
CA GLY A 119 6.57 1.61 12.89
C GLY A 119 5.26 2.34 13.19
N GLU A 120 5.28 3.32 14.10
CA GLU A 120 4.13 4.19 14.38
C GLU A 120 3.71 5.01 13.16
N HIS A 121 4.65 5.60 12.41
CA HIS A 121 4.35 6.34 11.19
C HIS A 121 3.72 5.45 10.12
N LEU A 122 4.26 4.25 9.91
CA LEU A 122 3.68 3.26 8.99
C LEU A 122 2.30 2.79 9.44
N SER A 123 2.10 2.57 10.74
CA SER A 123 0.81 2.19 11.32
C SER A 123 -0.24 3.29 11.13
N ARG A 124 0.14 4.57 11.31
CA ARG A 124 -0.75 5.71 11.02
C ARG A 124 -1.11 5.79 9.54
N LEU A 125 -0.13 5.62 8.64
CA LEU A 125 -0.37 5.63 7.21
C LEU A 125 -1.29 4.48 6.79
N HIS A 126 -1.06 3.28 7.33
CA HIS A 126 -1.90 2.11 7.11
C HIS A 126 -3.36 2.37 7.53
N LYS A 127 -3.60 2.92 8.72
CA LYS A 127 -4.96 3.23 9.18
C LYS A 127 -5.67 4.25 8.28
N LYS A 128 -4.94 5.26 7.78
CA LYS A 128 -5.51 6.24 6.85
C LYS A 128 -5.89 5.60 5.53
N ILE A 129 -5.02 4.80 4.93
CA ILE A 129 -5.34 4.15 3.65
C ILE A 129 -6.43 3.09 3.79
N ASP A 130 -6.47 2.38 4.93
CA ASP A 130 -7.51 1.39 5.24
C ASP A 130 -8.90 2.00 5.42
N SER A 131 -8.97 3.29 5.78
CA SER A 131 -10.23 4.03 5.89
C SER A 131 -10.76 4.57 4.56
N LEU A 132 -10.01 4.45 3.45
CA LEU A 132 -10.49 4.89 2.15
C LEU A 132 -11.58 3.95 1.64
N GLU A 133 -12.69 4.51 1.18
CA GLU A 133 -13.80 3.74 0.61
C GLU A 133 -13.45 3.26 -0.81
N VAL A 134 -13.54 1.96 -1.02
CA VAL A 134 -13.48 1.32 -2.34
C VAL A 134 -14.92 1.19 -2.83
N THR A 135 -15.26 1.91 -3.89
CA THR A 135 -16.62 1.98 -4.47
C THR A 135 -16.67 1.31 -5.84
#